data_AF-A0AAU5H5Z3-F1
#
_entry.id   AF-A0AAU5H5Z3-F1
#
_cell.length_a   1.000
_cell.length_b   1.000
_cell.length_c   1.000
_cell.angle_alpha   90.00
_cell.angle_beta   90.00
_cell.angle_gamma   90.00
#
_symmetry.space_group_name_H-M   'P 1'
#
loop_
_entity.id
_entity.type
_entity.pdbx_description
1 polymer ?
#
loop_
_entity_poly.entity_id
_entity_poly.type
_entity_poly.pdbx_seq_one_letter_code
_entity_poly.pdbx_strand_id
1 'polypeptide(L)'
;MEDLTRQEQASPEVQARIRAGFDRQGLMGHLGARITHIAPGRVHIVLPSRPEVTQQHGYIHAPAVGDHIEAVGTVLKSGRTLTVCRLEVFGVRDGKRSLVATGQQTLIRVNGPES
;
A
#
# COMPACT_ATOMS: atom_id res chain seq x y z
N MET A 1 13.97 -20.78 9.88
CA MET A 1 14.52 -19.57 9.27
C MET A 1 13.52 -18.46 9.56
N GLU A 2 13.68 -17.86 10.74
CA GLU A 2 12.72 -16.94 11.36
C GLU A 2 12.84 -15.55 10.73
N ASP A 3 11.70 -14.93 10.41
CA ASP A 3 11.62 -13.58 9.85
C ASP A 3 12.00 -12.56 10.92
N LEU A 4 13.25 -12.09 10.88
CA LEU A 4 13.86 -11.11 11.79
C LEU A 4 13.37 -9.66 11.56
N THR A 5 12.15 -9.44 11.07
CA THR A 5 11.56 -8.10 11.04
C THR A 5 10.93 -7.75 12.38
N ARG A 6 11.77 -7.37 13.34
CA ARG A 6 11.36 -6.49 14.45
C ARG A 6 10.53 -5.36 13.85
N GLN A 7 9.25 -5.25 14.24
CA GLN A 7 8.29 -4.27 13.72
C GLN A 7 8.76 -2.83 13.98
N GLU A 8 9.68 -2.33 13.18
CA GLU A 8 10.12 -0.95 13.24
C GLU A 8 9.01 -0.06 12.69
N GLN A 9 8.39 0.71 13.58
CA GLN A 9 7.39 1.69 13.17
C GLN A 9 8.07 3.03 12.87
N ALA A 10 7.55 3.76 11.90
CA ALA A 10 7.98 5.14 11.69
C ALA A 10 7.63 6.01 12.91
N SER A 11 8.29 7.17 13.05
CA SER A 11 7.95 8.09 14.15
C SER A 11 6.47 8.49 14.12
N PRO A 12 5.85 8.80 15.26
CA PRO A 12 4.43 9.15 15.33
C PRO A 12 4.03 10.30 14.40
N GLU A 13 4.90 11.31 14.27
CA GLU A 13 4.69 12.44 13.35
C GLU A 13 4.63 12.00 11.88
N VAL A 14 5.55 11.12 11.46
CA VAL A 14 5.56 10.58 10.10
C VAL A 14 4.31 9.74 9.84
N GLN A 15 3.92 8.91 10.80
CA GLN A 15 2.68 8.11 10.70
C GLN A 15 1.46 9.02 10.54
N ALA A 16 1.32 10.05 11.38
CA ALA A 16 0.20 10.98 11.34
C ALA A 16 0.13 11.71 9.99
N ARG A 17 1.27 12.20 9.47
CA ARG A 17 1.33 12.86 8.17
C ARG A 17 0.91 11.95 7.01
N ILE A 18 1.38 10.70 7.01
CA ILE A 18 1.05 9.72 5.97
C ILE A 18 -0.44 9.37 6.03
N ARG A 19 -0.99 9.11 7.23
CA ARG A 19 -2.42 8.83 7.42
C ARG A 19 -3.28 10.00 6.96
N ALA A 20 -2.97 11.22 7.39
CA ALA A 20 -3.68 12.41 6.97
C ALA A 20 -3.64 12.60 5.43
N GLY A 21 -2.51 12.30 4.78
CA GLY A 21 -2.41 12.35 3.32
C GLY A 21 -3.22 11.26 2.60
N PHE A 22 -3.33 10.08 3.19
CA PHE A 22 -4.16 8.99 2.69
C PHE A 22 -5.65 9.29 2.86
N ASP A 23 -6.06 9.78 4.03
CA ASP A 23 -7.46 10.07 4.36
C ASP A 23 -8.03 11.24 3.54
N ARG A 24 -7.18 12.19 3.11
CA ARG A 24 -7.57 13.26 2.18
C ARG A 24 -7.87 12.75 0.76
N GLN A 25 -7.49 11.52 0.41
CA GLN A 25 -7.79 10.95 -0.89
C GLN A 25 -9.17 10.30 -0.83
N GLY A 26 -10.20 11.02 -1.28
CA GLY A 26 -11.59 10.52 -1.27
C GLY A 26 -11.77 9.17 -1.96
N LEU A 27 -10.97 8.86 -2.99
CA LEU A 27 -10.95 7.56 -3.65
C LEU A 27 -10.57 6.41 -2.70
N MET A 28 -9.60 6.60 -1.82
CA MET A 28 -9.14 5.54 -0.92
C MET A 28 -10.23 5.17 0.11
N GLY A 29 -10.90 6.18 0.65
CA GLY A 29 -12.08 6.00 1.51
C GLY A 29 -13.23 5.34 0.74
N HIS A 30 -13.50 5.79 -0.49
CA HIS A 30 -14.52 5.18 -1.35
C HIS A 30 -14.22 3.70 -1.60
N LEU A 31 -12.96 3.34 -1.88
CA LEU A 31 -12.49 1.96 -2.07
C LEU A 31 -12.56 1.11 -0.78
N GLY A 32 -12.60 1.72 0.40
CA GLY A 32 -12.51 1.01 1.68
C GLY A 32 -11.09 0.57 2.03
N ALA A 33 -10.09 1.12 1.34
CA ALA A 33 -8.68 0.83 1.57
C ALA A 33 -8.20 1.39 2.92
N ARG A 34 -7.30 0.68 3.61
CA ARG A 34 -6.81 1.04 4.95
C ARG A 34 -5.31 0.84 5.07
N ILE A 35 -4.59 1.79 5.65
CA ILE A 35 -3.19 1.59 6.04
C ILE A 35 -3.12 0.75 7.31
N THR A 36 -2.48 -0.42 7.22
CA THR A 36 -2.28 -1.33 8.36
C THR A 36 -0.91 -1.19 9.01
N HIS A 37 0.11 -0.77 8.26
CA HIS A 37 1.47 -0.62 8.78
C HIS A 37 2.25 0.50 8.07
N ILE A 38 3.04 1.23 8.84
CA ILE A 38 3.94 2.29 8.36
C ILE A 38 5.30 2.12 9.05
N ALA A 39 6.32 1.92 8.24
CA ALA A 39 7.72 1.81 8.64
C ALA A 39 8.59 2.74 7.78
N PRO A 40 9.84 3.03 8.18
CA PRO A 40 10.78 3.74 7.33
C PRO A 40 10.89 3.10 5.94
N GLY A 41 10.50 3.83 4.90
CA GLY A 41 10.55 3.37 3.52
C GLY A 41 9.55 2.25 3.17
N ARG A 42 8.58 1.92 4.03
CA ARG A 42 7.62 0.83 3.76
C ARG A 42 6.21 1.13 4.28
N VAL A 43 5.20 0.86 3.46
CA VAL A 43 3.79 1.04 3.82
C VAL A 43 2.99 -0.19 3.37
N HIS A 44 2.06 -0.63 4.22
CA HIS A 44 1.13 -1.72 3.93
C HIS A 44 -0.30 -1.17 3.90
N ILE A 45 -1.03 -1.52 2.85
CA ILE A 45 -2.42 -1.15 2.64
C ILE A 45 -3.24 -2.42 2.42
N VAL A 46 -4.41 -2.50 3.04
CA VAL A 46 -5.41 -3.55 2.82
C VAL A 46 -6.61 -2.97 2.09
N LEU A 47 -7.14 -3.70 1.12
CA LEU A 47 -8.43 -3.43 0.49
C LEU A 47 -9.33 -4.67 0.64
N PRO A 48 -10.41 -4.60 1.43
CA PRO A 48 -11.33 -5.71 1.62
C PRO A 48 -12.10 -6.06 0.34
N SER A 49 -12.46 -7.34 0.18
CA SER A 49 -13.35 -7.77 -0.89
C SER A 49 -14.77 -7.24 -0.67
N ARG A 50 -15.34 -6.62 -1.71
CA ARG A 50 -16.73 -6.15 -1.74
C ARG A 50 -17.21 -6.02 -3.20
N PRO A 51 -18.51 -6.15 -3.47
CA PRO A 51 -19.02 -6.15 -4.85
C PRO A 51 -18.57 -4.93 -5.67
N GLU A 52 -18.48 -3.75 -5.06
CA GLU A 52 -18.16 -2.48 -5.71
C GLU A 52 -16.72 -2.39 -6.22
N VAL A 53 -15.83 -3.29 -5.78
CA VAL A 53 -14.42 -3.32 -6.21
C VAL A 53 -14.06 -4.62 -6.92
N THR A 54 -15.06 -5.40 -7.33
CA THR A 54 -14.86 -6.63 -8.09
C THR A 54 -15.01 -6.42 -9.59
N GLN A 55 -14.23 -7.16 -10.37
CA GLN A 55 -14.32 -7.29 -11.82
C GLN A 55 -15.45 -8.27 -12.19
N GLN A 56 -15.70 -8.46 -13.49
CA GLN A 56 -16.83 -9.26 -14.02
C GLN A 56 -16.89 -10.73 -13.54
N HIS A 57 -15.82 -11.25 -12.93
CA HIS A 57 -15.74 -12.61 -12.39
C HIS A 57 -15.71 -12.65 -10.85
N GLY A 58 -16.00 -11.53 -10.17
CA GLY A 58 -15.98 -11.44 -8.71
C GLY A 58 -14.59 -11.30 -8.10
N TYR A 59 -13.54 -11.13 -8.91
CA TYR A 59 -12.17 -10.90 -8.43
C TYR A 59 -11.92 -9.41 -8.18
N ILE A 60 -11.21 -9.07 -7.10
CA ILE A 60 -10.80 -7.69 -6.86
C ILE A 60 -9.80 -7.24 -7.94
N HIS A 61 -8.82 -8.09 -8.21
CA HIS A 61 -7.80 -7.86 -9.23
C HIS A 61 -7.27 -9.20 -9.73
N ALA A 62 -7.75 -9.72 -10.86
CA ALA A 62 -7.38 -11.07 -11.32
C ALA A 62 -5.84 -11.29 -11.32
N PRO A 63 -5.33 -12.44 -10.83
CA PRO A 63 -6.06 -13.61 -10.32
C PRO A 63 -6.37 -13.56 -8.80
N ALA A 64 -6.43 -12.39 -8.17
CA ALA A 64 -6.75 -12.24 -6.74
C ALA A 64 -8.16 -12.75 -6.42
N VAL A 65 -8.21 -14.01 -6.01
CA VAL A 65 -9.34 -14.64 -5.34
C VAL A 65 -9.07 -14.56 -3.84
N GLY A 66 -9.98 -14.02 -3.04
CA GLY A 66 -9.78 -14.00 -1.60
C GLY A 66 -10.61 -12.98 -0.83
N ASP A 67 -10.31 -12.90 0.46
CA ASP A 67 -10.99 -12.10 1.47
C ASP A 67 -10.64 -10.61 1.33
N HIS A 68 -9.41 -10.33 0.90
CA HIS A 68 -8.88 -8.98 0.65
C HIS A 68 -7.63 -9.03 -0.23
N ILE A 69 -7.18 -7.86 -0.69
CA ILE A 69 -5.82 -7.69 -1.23
C ILE A 69 -4.94 -6.90 -0.25
N GLU A 70 -3.65 -7.21 -0.28
CA GLU A 70 -2.61 -6.50 0.47
C GLU A 70 -1.63 -5.87 -0.50
N ALA A 71 -1.47 -4.56 -0.44
CA ALA A 71 -0.48 -3.82 -1.21
C ALA A 71 0.67 -3.38 -0.30
N VAL A 72 1.90 -3.72 -0.71
CA VAL A 72 3.13 -3.35 0.00
C VAL A 72 3.97 -2.47 -0.90
N GLY A 73 4.17 -1.22 -0.49
CA GLY A 73 5.12 -0.30 -1.10
C GLY A 73 6.43 -0.31 -0.33
N THR A 74 7.56 -0.45 -1.04
CA THR A 74 8.92 -0.39 -0.45
C THR A 74 9.79 0.57 -1.25
N VAL A 75 10.47 1.49 -0.58
CA VAL A 75 11.47 2.36 -1.18
C VAL A 75 12.69 1.54 -1.56
N LEU A 76 13.03 1.52 -2.85
CA LEU A 76 14.26 0.90 -3.36
C LEU A 76 15.43 1.88 -3.31
N LYS A 77 15.17 3.14 -3.68
CA LYS A 77 16.19 4.20 -3.70
C LYS A 77 15.56 5.53 -3.35
N SER A 78 16.05 6.15 -2.28
CA SER A 78 15.70 7.52 -1.91
C SER A 78 16.72 8.49 -2.51
N GLY A 79 16.23 9.55 -3.14
CA GLY A 79 17.04 10.62 -3.71
C GLY A 79 16.45 11.99 -3.39
N ARG A 80 17.25 13.04 -3.58
CA ARG A 80 16.85 14.43 -3.29
C ARG A 80 15.63 14.88 -4.11
N THR A 81 15.55 14.46 -5.37
CA THR A 81 14.47 14.82 -6.30
C THR A 81 13.55 13.64 -6.60
N LEU A 82 14.11 12.47 -6.92
CA LEU A 82 13.37 11.28 -7.31
C LEU A 82 13.50 10.19 -6.25
N THR A 83 12.41 9.46 -6.00
CA THR A 83 12.37 8.25 -5.19
C THR A 83 11.83 7.10 -6.03
N VAL A 84 12.52 5.96 -6.01
CA VAL A 84 12.08 4.74 -6.71
C VAL A 84 11.53 3.77 -5.68
N CYS A 85 10.33 3.26 -5.95
CA CYS A 85 9.61 2.32 -5.10
C CYS A 85 9.26 1.04 -5.86
N ARG A 86 9.29 -0.09 -5.17
CA ARG A 86 8.65 -1.34 -5.58
C ARG A 86 7.27 -1.42 -4.94
N LEU A 87 6.32 -1.93 -5.71
CA LEU A 87 4.94 -2.19 -5.30
C LEU A 87 4.66 -3.66 -5.54
N GLU A 88 4.21 -4.36 -4.50
CA GLU A 88 3.80 -5.76 -4.58
C GLU A 88 2.36 -5.85 -4.06
N VAL A 89 1.48 -6.47 -4.83
CA VAL A 89 0.07 -6.67 -4.46
C VAL A 89 -0.17 -8.17 -4.35
N PHE A 90 -0.74 -8.57 -3.22
CA PHE A 90 -1.06 -9.95 -2.90
C PHE A 90 -2.58 -10.13 -2.79
N GLY A 91 -3.12 -11.19 -3.40
CA GLY A 91 -4.42 -11.72 -3.03
C GLY A 91 -4.29 -12.56 -1.75
N VAL A 92 -5.21 -12.40 -0.81
CA VAL A 92 -5.19 -13.16 0.45
C VAL A 92 -6.47 -13.95 0.60
N ARG A 93 -6.33 -15.27 0.77
CA ARG A 93 -7.45 -16.19 0.99
C ARG A 93 -7.07 -17.20 2.06
N ASP A 94 -7.91 -17.35 3.09
CA ASP A 94 -7.66 -18.32 4.17
C ASP A 94 -6.26 -18.12 4.81
N GLY A 95 -5.85 -16.86 4.94
CA GLY A 95 -4.52 -16.47 5.46
C GLY A 95 -3.34 -16.73 4.51
N LYS A 96 -3.55 -17.32 3.32
CA LYS A 96 -2.50 -17.57 2.33
C LYS A 96 -2.39 -16.40 1.36
N ARG A 97 -1.17 -15.91 1.15
CA ARG A 97 -0.84 -14.83 0.21
C ARG A 97 -0.40 -15.39 -1.14
N SER A 98 -0.93 -14.84 -2.22
CA SER A 98 -0.44 -15.06 -3.59
C SER A 98 -0.08 -13.72 -4.24
N LEU A 99 1.08 -13.60 -4.87
CA LEU A 99 1.45 -12.36 -5.60
C LEU A 99 0.61 -12.27 -6.87
N VAL A 100 -0.13 -11.17 -7.03
CA VAL A 100 -1.07 -10.96 -8.15
C VAL A 100 -0.67 -9.80 -9.05
N ALA A 101 0.06 -8.82 -8.52
CA ALA A 101 0.63 -7.74 -9.32
C ALA A 101 1.94 -7.25 -8.72
N THR A 102 2.84 -6.79 -9.58
CA THR A 102 4.06 -6.10 -9.19
C THR A 102 4.25 -4.87 -10.05
N GLY A 103 4.87 -3.84 -9.50
CA GLY A 103 5.13 -2.59 -10.19
C GLY A 103 6.35 -1.87 -9.64
N GLN A 104 6.87 -0.99 -10.48
CA GLN A 104 7.88 -0.02 -10.06
C GLN A 104 7.32 1.38 -10.30
N GLN A 105 7.45 2.24 -9.30
CA GLN A 105 7.00 3.62 -9.36
C GLN A 105 8.17 4.57 -9.11
N THR A 106 8.28 5.59 -9.96
CA THR A 106 9.16 6.73 -9.74
C THR A 106 8.32 7.89 -9.23
N LEU A 107 8.64 8.38 -8.03
CA LEU A 107 8.00 9.52 -7.39
C LEU A 107 8.93 10.73 -7.47
N ILE A 108 8.38 11.89 -7.81
CA ILE A 108 9.07 13.17 -7.72
C ILE A 108 8.67 13.88 -6.42
N ARG A 109 9.64 14.44 -5.71
CA ARG A 109 9.36 15.37 -4.61
C ARG A 109 8.94 16.70 -5.21
N VAL A 110 7.65 17.01 -5.08
CA VAL A 110 7.10 18.33 -5.40
C VAL A 110 7.12 19.14 -4.10
N ASN A 111 7.62 20.37 -4.18
CA ASN A 111 7.46 21.32 -3.08
C ASN A 111 5.99 21.75 -3.06
N GLY A 112 5.38 21.84 -1.88
CA GLY A 112 4.00 22.34 -1.77
C GLY A 112 3.87 23.73 -2.39
N PRO A 113 2.65 24.19 -2.74
CA PRO A 113 2.45 25.56 -3.18
C PRO A 113 3.07 26.52 -2.17
N GLU A 114 3.80 27.53 -2.66
CA GLU A 114 4.25 28.64 -1.81
C GLU A 114 3.00 29.42 -1.40
N SER A 115 2.49 29.13 -0.19
CA SER A 115 1.40 29.81 0.52
C SER A 115 0.10 30.09 -0.26
#